data_AF-A0A968NX64-F1
#
_entry.id   AF-A0A968NX64-F1
#
_cell.length_a   1.000
_cell.length_b   1.000
_cell.length_c   1.000
_cell.angle_alpha   90.00
_cell.angle_beta   90.00
_cell.angle_gamma   90.00
#
_symmetry.space_group_name_H-M   'P 1'
#
loop_
_entity.id
_entity.type
_entity.pdbx_description
1 polymer ?
#
loop_
_entity_poly.entity_id
_entity_poly.type
_entity_poly.pdbx_seq_one_letter_code
_entity_poly.pdbx_strand_id
1 'polypeptide(L)'
;MAADPANRLTLIQKPFSTDDLRDRDLVIIATDDLDMQERCFNYCRDKNVPINCVDSPAFCSFIFPALVMRGDMTIGISTAGKAPGLSRQLRARLEEIIPEDLARILREVENFRLRHKDPLSTFTERAHRVAQFAKSLLDETPLATTPTEDAVQTKKNQN
;
A
#
# COMPACT_ATOMS: atom_id res chain seq x y z
N MET A 1 16.38 -12.25 16.35
CA MET A 1 15.60 -13.48 16.02
C MET A 1 14.48 -13.06 15.10
N ALA A 2 14.52 -13.46 13.83
CA ALA A 2 13.45 -13.16 12.88
C ALA A 2 12.24 -14.04 13.21
N ALA A 3 11.10 -13.41 13.54
CA ALA A 3 9.87 -14.12 13.83
C ALA A 3 9.39 -14.88 12.59
N ASP A 4 9.16 -16.18 12.76
CA ASP A 4 8.56 -17.08 11.76
C ASP A 4 7.29 -16.45 11.17
N PRO A 5 7.23 -16.20 9.85
CA PRO A 5 6.08 -15.57 9.21
C PRO A 5 4.79 -16.40 9.30
N ALA A 6 4.87 -17.71 9.54
CA ALA A 6 3.70 -18.58 9.57
C ALA A 6 2.88 -18.51 10.88
N ASN A 7 3.40 -17.90 11.94
CA ASN A 7 2.79 -17.97 13.28
C ASN A 7 2.55 -16.58 13.94
N ARG A 8 2.14 -15.58 13.14
CA ARG A 8 1.88 -14.21 13.61
C ARG A 8 0.43 -13.93 14.00
N LEU A 9 -0.42 -14.95 13.97
CA LEU A 9 -1.85 -14.81 14.25
C LEU A 9 -2.21 -15.60 15.50
N THR A 10 -2.96 -14.97 16.40
CA THR A 10 -3.57 -15.64 17.54
C THR A 10 -5.08 -15.64 17.34
N LEU A 11 -5.66 -16.82 17.15
CA LEU A 11 -7.10 -16.98 17.06
C LEU A 11 -7.68 -17.13 18.47
N ILE A 12 -8.60 -16.24 18.84
CA ILE A 12 -9.33 -16.29 20.11
C ILE A 12 -10.80 -16.56 19.79
N GLN A 13 -11.25 -17.80 19.94
CA GLN A 13 -12.64 -18.19 19.71
C GLN A 13 -13.47 -17.98 20.99
N LYS A 14 -14.18 -16.85 21.08
CA LYS A 14 -15.09 -16.53 22.17
C LYS A 14 -16.06 -15.42 21.75
N PRO A 15 -17.16 -15.19 22.49
CA PRO A 15 -17.93 -13.96 22.34
C PRO A 15 -17.05 -12.73 22.55
N PHE A 16 -17.23 -11.74 21.68
CA PHE A 16 -16.51 -10.47 21.79
C PHE A 16 -16.82 -9.77 23.12
N SER A 17 -15.79 -9.17 23.71
CA SER A 17 -15.90 -8.23 24.83
C SER A 17 -15.11 -6.97 24.50
N THR A 18 -15.54 -5.81 25.01
CA THR A 18 -14.79 -4.55 24.86
C THR A 18 -13.37 -4.64 25.43
N ASP A 19 -13.13 -5.54 26.38
CA ASP A 19 -11.79 -5.83 26.90
C ASP A 19 -10.80 -6.36 25.85
N ASP A 20 -11.30 -6.92 24.74
CA ASP A 20 -10.48 -7.41 23.62
C ASP A 20 -9.82 -6.26 22.85
N LEU A 21 -10.38 -5.05 22.95
CA LEU A 21 -9.87 -3.83 22.32
C LEU A 21 -8.75 -3.17 23.12
N ARG A 22 -8.44 -3.66 24.33
CA ARG A 22 -7.35 -3.11 25.15
C ARG A 22 -6.00 -3.34 24.48
N ASP A 23 -5.15 -2.33 24.56
CA ASP A 23 -3.76 -2.35 24.09
C ASP A 23 -3.61 -2.74 22.61
N ARG A 24 -4.56 -2.31 21.76
CA ARG A 24 -4.51 -2.49 20.30
C ARG A 24 -4.08 -1.20 19.62
N ASP A 25 -3.14 -1.33 18.69
CA ASP A 25 -2.66 -0.20 17.86
C ASP A 25 -3.63 0.13 16.71
N LEU A 26 -4.43 -0.84 16.28
CA LEU A 26 -5.35 -0.76 15.15
C LEU A 26 -6.48 -1.78 15.33
N VAL A 27 -7.72 -1.40 15.00
CA VAL A 27 -8.89 -2.27 15.09
C VAL A 27 -9.60 -2.37 13.74
N ILE A 28 -9.91 -3.59 13.32
CA ILE A 28 -10.76 -3.88 12.15
C ILE A 28 -11.93 -4.72 12.65
N ILE A 29 -13.15 -4.26 12.40
CA ILE A 29 -14.37 -4.95 12.77
C ILE A 29 -15.05 -5.45 11.48
N ALA A 30 -15.19 -6.76 11.34
CA ALA A 30 -15.79 -7.42 10.18
C ALA A 30 -16.94 -8.35 10.62
N THR A 31 -17.93 -7.77 11.28
CA THR A 31 -19.17 -8.43 11.72
C THR A 31 -20.37 -7.65 11.22
N ASP A 32 -21.53 -8.30 11.05
CA ASP A 32 -22.77 -7.65 10.63
C ASP A 32 -23.56 -7.00 11.80
N ASP A 33 -23.07 -7.12 13.05
CA ASP A 33 -23.69 -6.52 14.24
C ASP A 33 -23.37 -5.02 14.33
N LEU A 34 -24.32 -4.17 13.90
CA LEU A 34 -24.20 -2.71 13.91
C LEU A 34 -24.06 -2.12 15.33
N ASP A 35 -24.75 -2.69 16.32
CA ASP A 35 -24.66 -2.22 17.72
C ASP A 35 -23.27 -2.52 18.30
N MET A 36 -22.67 -3.66 17.94
CA MET A 36 -21.28 -3.96 18.24
C MET A 36 -20.32 -3.01 17.53
N GLN A 37 -20.53 -2.74 16.24
CA GLN A 37 -19.68 -1.79 15.50
C GLN A 37 -19.70 -0.39 16.12
N GLU A 38 -20.87 0.14 16.49
CA GLU A 38 -20.99 1.45 17.13
C GLU A 38 -20.29 1.49 18.50
N ARG A 39 -20.48 0.45 19.33
CA ARG A 39 -19.80 0.34 20.63
C ARG A 39 -18.27 0.31 20.48
N CYS A 40 -17.77 -0.48 19.53
CA CYS A 40 -16.34 -0.53 19.22
C CYS A 40 -15.83 0.82 18.72
N PHE A 41 -16.59 1.50 17.86
CA PHE A 41 -16.24 2.81 17.33
C PHE A 41 -16.10 3.85 18.43
N ASN A 42 -17.10 3.95 19.32
CA ASN A 42 -17.07 4.89 20.43
C ASN A 42 -15.89 4.59 21.38
N TYR A 43 -15.66 3.32 21.73
CA TYR A 43 -14.52 2.92 22.56
C TYR A 43 -13.18 3.32 21.92
N CYS A 44 -12.99 3.01 20.64
CA CYS A 44 -11.74 3.29 19.93
C CYS A 44 -11.51 4.79 19.75
N ARG A 45 -12.56 5.55 19.45
CA ARG A 45 -12.52 7.02 19.35
C ARG A 45 -12.04 7.64 20.67
N ASP A 46 -12.61 7.21 21.80
CA ASP A 46 -12.26 7.74 23.12
C ASP A 46 -10.81 7.39 23.54
N LYS A 47 -10.23 6.33 22.95
CA LYS A 47 -8.86 5.89 23.17
C LYS A 47 -7.86 6.33 22.09
N ASN A 48 -8.30 7.08 21.08
CA ASN A 48 -7.50 7.44 19.90
C ASN A 48 -6.91 6.22 19.16
N VAL A 49 -7.64 5.11 19.15
CA VAL A 49 -7.26 3.90 18.39
C VAL A 49 -7.92 3.97 17.02
N PRO A 50 -7.16 3.88 15.92
CA PRO A 50 -7.76 3.83 14.59
C PRO A 50 -8.61 2.55 14.43
N ILE A 51 -9.85 2.75 14.02
CA ILE A 51 -10.84 1.71 13.75
C ILE A 51 -11.38 1.80 12.33
N ASN A 52 -11.57 0.64 11.69
CA ASN A 52 -12.30 0.48 10.44
C ASN A 52 -13.36 -0.62 10.61
N CYS A 53 -14.63 -0.24 10.53
CA CYS A 53 -15.76 -1.18 10.48
C CYS A 53 -16.09 -1.45 9.02
N VAL A 54 -15.89 -2.70 8.58
CA VAL A 54 -16.13 -3.12 7.20
C VAL A 54 -17.59 -2.84 6.82
N ASP A 55 -17.79 -2.31 5.62
CA ASP A 55 -19.10 -1.92 5.05
C ASP A 55 -19.89 -0.84 5.82
N SER A 56 -19.29 -0.27 6.88
CA SER A 56 -19.90 0.80 7.69
C SER A 56 -19.02 2.05 7.76
N PRO A 57 -19.05 2.92 6.72
CA PRO A 57 -18.26 4.14 6.67
C PRO A 57 -18.49 5.10 7.86
N ALA A 58 -19.70 5.11 8.43
CA ALA A 58 -20.04 5.93 9.59
C ALA A 58 -19.27 5.54 10.87
N PHE A 59 -18.79 4.29 10.95
CA PHE A 59 -18.04 3.74 12.08
C PHE A 59 -16.56 3.50 11.72
N CYS A 60 -16.05 4.23 10.72
CA CYS A 60 -14.65 4.20 10.33
C CYS A 60 -13.96 5.52 10.71
N SER A 61 -12.74 5.41 11.26
CA SER A 61 -11.82 6.55 11.46
C SER A 61 -10.76 6.64 10.35
N PHE A 62 -10.58 5.58 9.56
CA PHE A 62 -9.68 5.53 8.42
C PHE A 62 -10.24 4.65 7.30
N ILE A 63 -9.64 4.75 6.11
CA ILE A 63 -10.04 4.00 4.90
C ILE A 63 -8.81 3.29 4.35
N PHE A 64 -8.97 2.03 3.92
CA PHE A 64 -7.94 1.33 3.16
C PHE A 64 -7.84 1.90 1.74
N PRO A 65 -6.67 2.37 1.30
CA PRO A 65 -6.49 2.80 -0.08
C PRO A 65 -6.45 1.61 -1.03
N ALA A 66 -6.65 1.86 -2.32
CA ALA A 66 -6.24 0.90 -3.34
C ALA A 66 -4.72 0.92 -3.45
N LEU A 67 -4.08 -0.25 -3.29
CA LEU A 67 -2.62 -0.37 -3.21
C LEU A 67 -2.03 -0.91 -4.52
N VAL A 68 -0.96 -0.28 -5.00
CA VAL A 68 -0.03 -0.89 -5.96
C VAL A 68 1.24 -1.23 -5.23
N MET A 69 1.71 -2.48 -5.34
CA MET A 69 2.91 -2.95 -4.65
C MET A 69 3.90 -3.59 -5.62
N ARG A 70 5.19 -3.26 -5.47
CA ARG A 70 6.32 -3.86 -6.22
C ARG A 70 7.53 -3.98 -5.27
N GLY A 71 7.73 -5.17 -4.70
CA GLY A 71 8.70 -5.36 -3.62
C GLY A 71 8.37 -4.41 -2.44
N ASP A 72 9.37 -3.64 -2.00
CA ASP A 72 9.21 -2.66 -0.91
C ASP A 72 8.57 -1.33 -1.36
N MET A 73 8.28 -1.14 -2.65
CA MET A 73 7.56 0.03 -3.15
C MET A 73 6.05 -0.16 -2.96
N THR A 74 5.39 0.83 -2.37
CA THR A 74 3.93 0.87 -2.22
C THR A 74 3.40 2.23 -2.65
N ILE A 75 2.37 2.23 -3.50
CA ILE A 75 1.56 3.42 -3.82
C ILE A 75 0.14 3.20 -3.29
N GLY A 76 -0.34 4.11 -2.45
CA GLY A 76 -1.73 4.14 -2.00
C GLY A 76 -2.56 5.18 -2.76
N ILE A 77 -3.72 4.76 -3.26
CA ILE A 77 -4.67 5.58 -4.01
C ILE A 77 -5.95 5.68 -3.19
N SER A 78 -6.31 6.90 -2.78
CA SER A 78 -7.52 7.15 -2.00
C SER A 78 -8.34 8.27 -2.61
N THR A 79 -9.66 8.08 -2.64
CA THR A 79 -10.65 9.10 -2.99
C THR A 79 -11.39 9.61 -1.75
N ALA A 80 -10.83 9.39 -0.55
CA ALA A 80 -11.48 9.64 0.74
C ALA A 80 -12.88 8.99 0.83
N GLY A 81 -13.01 7.78 0.27
CA GLY A 81 -14.25 7.01 0.23
C GLY A 81 -15.28 7.50 -0.81
N LYS A 82 -15.04 8.60 -1.51
CA LYS A 82 -16.03 9.20 -2.44
C LYS A 82 -16.24 8.37 -3.71
N ALA A 83 -15.22 7.67 -4.18
CA ALA A 83 -15.30 6.90 -5.42
C ALA A 83 -14.39 5.64 -5.38
N PRO A 84 -14.79 4.56 -4.68
CA PRO A 84 -14.00 3.33 -4.60
C PRO A 84 -13.69 2.72 -5.98
N GLY A 85 -14.65 2.78 -6.91
CA GLY A 85 -14.48 2.32 -8.28
C GLY A 85 -13.39 3.08 -9.05
N LEU A 86 -13.28 4.39 -8.84
CA LEU A 86 -12.23 5.21 -9.47
C LEU A 86 -10.85 4.84 -8.92
N SER A 87 -10.70 4.69 -7.60
CA SER A 87 -9.45 4.26 -6.98
C SER A 87 -8.99 2.90 -7.54
N ARG A 88 -9.93 1.97 -7.76
CA ARG A 88 -9.63 0.65 -8.35
C ARG A 88 -9.16 0.74 -9.80
N GLN A 89 -9.78 1.61 -10.61
CA GLN A 89 -9.36 1.82 -11.99
C GLN A 89 -7.98 2.48 -12.08
N LEU A 90 -7.72 3.51 -11.27
CA LEU A 90 -6.40 4.16 -11.20
C LEU A 90 -5.30 3.18 -10.76
N ARG A 91 -5.60 2.31 -9.79
CA ARG A 91 -4.70 1.23 -9.37
C ARG A 91 -4.32 0.33 -10.56
N ALA A 92 -5.31 -0.14 -11.32
CA ALA A 92 -5.07 -1.00 -12.48
C ALA A 92 -4.20 -0.30 -13.54
N ARG A 93 -4.48 0.97 -13.84
CA ARG A 93 -3.66 1.77 -14.78
C ARG A 93 -2.22 1.95 -14.30
N LEU A 94 -2.01 2.18 -13.00
CA LEU A 94 -0.67 2.31 -12.44
C LEU A 94 0.07 0.96 -12.44
N GLU A 95 -0.63 -0.16 -12.22
CA GLU A 95 -0.04 -1.50 -12.35
C GLU A 95 0.48 -1.80 -13.75
N GLU A 96 -0.18 -1.28 -14.79
CA GLU A 96 0.26 -1.40 -16.20
C GLU A 96 1.51 -0.57 -16.52
N ILE A 97 1.66 0.59 -15.87
CA ILE A 97 2.74 1.53 -16.16
C ILE A 97 3.99 1.21 -15.32
N ILE A 98 3.81 0.84 -14.05
CA ILE A 98 4.92 0.65 -13.12
C ILE A 98 5.70 -0.61 -13.48
N PRO A 99 7.02 -0.51 -13.74
CA PRO A 99 7.85 -1.66 -14.06
C PRO A 99 7.76 -2.76 -13.00
N GLU A 100 7.69 -4.03 -13.44
CA GLU A 100 7.70 -5.18 -12.54
C GLU A 100 9.03 -5.30 -11.78
N ASP A 101 10.13 -4.93 -12.42
CA ASP A 101 11.50 -5.05 -11.89
C ASP A 101 11.90 -3.89 -10.96
N LEU A 102 10.95 -3.06 -10.54
CA LEU A 102 11.22 -1.95 -9.63
C LEU A 102 11.80 -2.41 -8.28
N ALA A 103 11.48 -3.64 -7.85
CA ALA A 103 12.09 -4.24 -6.67
C ALA A 103 13.62 -4.43 -6.80
N ARG A 104 14.14 -4.70 -8.01
CA ARG A 104 15.60 -4.70 -8.25
C ARG A 104 16.16 -3.28 -8.20
N ILE A 105 15.52 -2.33 -8.88
CA ILE A 105 15.95 -0.93 -8.89
C ILE A 105 16.08 -0.39 -7.47
N LEU A 106 15.09 -0.64 -6.61
CA LEU A 106 15.14 -0.23 -5.20
C LEU A 106 16.37 -0.80 -4.47
N ARG A 107 16.66 -2.09 -4.65
CA ARG A 107 17.84 -2.74 -4.04
C ARG A 107 19.15 -2.14 -4.57
N GLU A 108 19.22 -1.83 -5.85
CA GLU A 108 20.42 -1.22 -6.44
C GLU A 108 20.64 0.21 -5.94
N VAL A 109 19.57 1.02 -5.87
CA VAL A 109 19.63 2.38 -5.31
C VAL A 109 20.03 2.34 -3.83
N GLU A 110 19.50 1.39 -3.05
CA GLU A 110 19.89 1.20 -1.66
C GLU A 110 21.38 0.85 -1.55
N ASN A 111 21.85 -0.13 -2.31
CA ASN A 111 23.24 -0.55 -2.33
C ASN A 111 24.18 0.60 -2.73
N PHE A 112 23.79 1.37 -3.75
CA PHE A 112 24.54 2.55 -4.18
C PHE A 112 24.63 3.58 -3.05
N ARG A 113 23.51 3.91 -2.40
CA ARG A 113 23.46 4.83 -1.27
C ARG A 113 24.36 4.37 -0.12
N LEU A 114 24.37 3.08 0.20
CA LEU A 114 25.19 2.52 1.28
C LEU A 114 26.69 2.59 0.97
N ARG A 115 27.09 2.28 -0.27
CA ARG A 115 28.49 2.34 -0.72
C ARG A 115 29.03 3.78 -0.81
N HIS A 116 28.16 4.75 -1.11
CA HIS A 116 28.53 6.17 -1.27
C HIS A 116 28.18 7.02 -0.04
N LYS A 117 28.12 6.40 1.14
CA LYS A 117 28.13 7.11 2.44
C LYS A 117 29.54 7.66 2.69
N ASP A 118 29.90 8.68 1.93
CA ASP A 118 31.13 9.44 2.19
C ASP A 118 30.86 10.47 3.31
N PRO A 119 31.53 10.33 4.48
CA PRO A 119 31.34 11.23 5.62
C PRO A 119 31.83 12.66 5.37
N LEU A 120 32.64 12.89 4.33
CA LEU A 120 33.15 14.21 3.96
C LEU A 120 32.22 14.96 3.00
N SER A 121 31.20 14.28 2.46
CA SER A 121 30.23 14.89 1.54
C SER A 121 28.97 15.40 2.25
N THR A 122 28.43 16.50 1.75
CA THR A 122 27.19 17.09 2.29
C THR A 122 25.98 16.17 2.05
N PHE A 123 24.90 16.41 2.80
CA PHE A 123 23.63 15.71 2.56
C PHE A 123 23.11 15.93 1.12
N THR A 124 23.17 17.17 0.64
CA THR A 124 22.69 17.55 -0.70
C THR A 124 23.45 16.84 -1.81
N GLU A 125 24.78 16.77 -1.73
CA GLU A 125 25.60 16.05 -2.71
C GLU A 125 25.30 14.55 -2.73
N ARG A 126 25.16 13.93 -1.55
CA ARG A 126 24.77 12.51 -1.46
C ARG A 126 23.39 12.27 -2.05
N ALA A 127 22.42 13.11 -1.73
CA ALA A 127 21.06 13.00 -2.26
C ALA A 127 21.03 13.17 -3.79
N HIS A 128 21.79 14.13 -4.33
CA HIS A 128 21.89 14.38 -5.76
C HIS A 128 22.47 13.18 -6.52
N ARG A 129 23.57 12.59 -6.02
CA ARG A 129 24.17 11.39 -6.63
C ARG A 129 23.22 10.19 -6.64
N VAL A 130 22.52 9.97 -5.53
CA VAL A 130 21.52 8.88 -5.43
C VAL A 130 20.36 9.12 -6.40
N ALA A 131 19.87 10.36 -6.52
CA ALA A 131 18.79 10.70 -7.44
C ALA A 131 19.20 10.54 -8.92
N GLN A 132 20.42 10.94 -9.29
CA GLN A 132 20.95 10.73 -10.64
C GLN A 132 21.07 9.25 -10.99
N PHE A 133 21.59 8.43 -10.06
CA PHE A 133 21.69 6.99 -10.26
C PHE A 133 20.32 6.31 -10.35
N ALA A 134 19.38 6.69 -9.48
CA ALA A 134 18.01 6.19 -9.56
C ALA A 134 17.35 6.54 -10.89
N LYS A 135 17.56 7.77 -11.38
CA LYS A 135 17.06 8.21 -12.69
C LYS A 135 17.65 7.39 -13.83
N SER A 136 18.96 7.11 -13.85
CA SER A 136 19.55 6.31 -14.93
C SER A 136 18.98 4.89 -14.96
N LEU A 137 18.77 4.26 -13.81
CA LEU A 137 18.15 2.92 -13.74
C LEU A 137 16.70 2.94 -14.23
N LEU A 138 15.94 3.98 -13.90
CA LEU A 138 14.56 4.12 -14.37
C LEU A 138 14.49 4.37 -15.88
N ASP A 139 15.38 5.22 -16.42
CA ASP A 139 15.44 5.53 -17.84
C ASP A 139 15.81 4.28 -18.69
N GLU A 140 16.59 3.34 -18.11
CA GLU A 140 16.94 2.06 -18.74
C GLU A 140 15.88 0.96 -18.57
N THR A 141 14.90 1.15 -17.69
CA THR A 141 13.90 0.12 -17.37
C THR A 141 12.63 0.31 -18.21
N PRO A 142 12.22 -0.68 -19.02
CA PRO A 142 10.96 -0.61 -19.75
C PRO A 142 9.77 -0.48 -18.80
N LEU A 143 8.77 0.31 -19.19
CA LEU A 143 7.45 0.27 -18.54
C LEU A 143 6.85 -1.12 -18.71
N ALA A 144 6.02 -1.57 -17.75
CA ALA A 144 5.44 -2.91 -17.78
C ALA A 144 4.60 -3.16 -19.06
N THR A 145 4.01 -2.11 -19.62
CA THR A 145 3.51 -2.12 -21.00
C THR A 145 4.14 -0.99 -21.81
N THR A 146 5.19 -1.25 -22.57
CA THR A 146 5.27 -0.61 -23.89
C THR A 146 4.10 -1.15 -24.69
N PRO A 147 3.14 -0.31 -25.17
CA PRO A 147 2.15 -0.79 -26.11
C PRO A 147 2.93 -1.30 -27.33
N THR A 148 2.93 -2.60 -27.58
CA THR A 148 3.15 -3.06 -28.95
C THR A 148 2.01 -2.47 -29.78
N GLU A 149 2.36 -1.80 -30.88
CA GLU A 149 1.41 -1.16 -31.80
C GLU A 149 0.37 -2.16 -32.38
N ASP A 150 0.47 -3.45 -32.08
CA ASP A 150 -0.35 -4.52 -32.64
C ASP A 150 -1.73 -4.73 -31.98
N ALA A 151 -2.06 -4.05 -30.87
CA ALA A 151 -3.35 -4.25 -30.20
C ALA A 151 -4.52 -3.41 -30.76
N VAL A 152 -4.29 -2.52 -31.74
CA VAL A 152 -5.34 -1.66 -32.32
C VAL A 152 -6.10 -2.33 -33.48
N GLN A 153 -5.58 -3.41 -34.09
CA GLN A 153 -6.15 -3.93 -35.33
C GLN A 153 -7.21 -5.04 -35.18
N THR A 154 -7.38 -5.69 -34.02
CA THR A 154 -8.27 -6.86 -33.88
C THR A 154 -9.71 -6.58 -33.43
N LYS A 155 -10.10 -5.32 -33.19
CA LYS A 155 -11.50 -4.94 -32.83
C LYS A 155 -12.31 -4.26 -33.96
N LYS A 156 -11.93 -4.41 -35.23
CA LYS A 156 -12.68 -3.84 -36.37
C LYS A 156 -13.55 -4.82 -37.17
N ASN A 157 -13.52 -6.13 -36.92
CA ASN A 157 -14.19 -7.12 -37.77
C ASN A 157 -15.20 -8.04 -37.06
N GLN A 158 -16.04 -7.52 -36.17
CA GLN A 158 -17.25 -8.22 -35.72
C GLN A 158 -18.39 -7.23 -35.50
N ASN A 159 -18.99 -6.78 -36.60
CA ASN A 159 -20.29 -6.12 -36.62
C ASN A 159 -21.06 -6.58 -37.87
#